data_AF-A0A951TXL2-F1
#
_entry.id   AF-A0A951TXL2-F1
#
_cell.length_a   1.000
_cell.length_b   1.000
_cell.length_c   1.000
_cell.angle_alpha   90.00
_cell.angle_beta   90.00
_cell.angle_gamma   90.00
#
_symmetry.space_group_name_H-M   'P 1'
#
loop_
_entity.id
_entity.type
_entity.pdbx_description
1 polymer ?
#
loop_
_entity_poly.entity_id
_entity_poly.type
_entity_poly.pdbx_seq_one_letter_code
_entity_poly.pdbx_strand_id
1 'polypeptide(L)'
;MKHLPTDLEIFNEIYSSYYKKFTDFSDESRTRNHKNFVPLDIAQIAKNLRIDPDIIFSRLYSLNLKHSYSKDITEFNLFLNSMGEERHCINFPYMASILADLRDDSRKHQAAIWVSIFSLIFSALSLGVSAYRLIAVEVPKNSTNQVFPVPATSQYQQGTTVVPPRTMPIPSQLPKKSNLETQPQSPK
;
A
#
# COMPACT_ATOMS: atom_id res chain seq x y z
N MET A 1 -9.55 -15.50 25.34
CA MET A 1 -8.16 -15.03 25.46
C MET A 1 -8.21 -13.55 25.80
N LYS A 2 -7.42 -13.06 26.76
CA LYS A 2 -7.34 -11.62 27.03
C LYS A 2 -6.54 -10.97 25.89
N HIS A 3 -7.16 -10.01 25.20
CA HIS A 3 -6.55 -9.27 24.10
C HIS A 3 -5.54 -8.27 24.68
N LEU A 4 -4.32 -8.24 24.14
CA LEU A 4 -3.34 -7.21 24.47
C LEU A 4 -3.52 -6.04 23.49
N PRO A 5 -3.81 -4.82 23.96
CA PRO A 5 -4.09 -3.71 23.07
C PRO A 5 -2.80 -3.25 22.38
N THR A 6 -2.92 -2.85 21.13
CA THR A 6 -1.86 -2.20 20.36
C THR A 6 -1.76 -0.72 20.73
N ASP A 7 -0.61 -0.10 20.45
CA ASP A 7 -0.41 1.34 20.67
C ASP A 7 -1.44 2.17 19.87
N LEU A 8 -1.77 1.70 18.67
CA LEU A 8 -2.80 2.27 17.81
C LEU A 8 -4.15 2.30 18.54
N GLU A 9 -4.57 1.19 19.15
CA GLU A 9 -5.86 1.12 19.84
C GLU A 9 -5.91 1.98 21.09
N ILE A 10 -4.84 1.98 21.91
CA ILE A 10 -4.76 2.82 23.11
C ILE A 10 -4.85 4.30 22.74
N PHE A 11 -4.03 4.76 21.79
CA PHE A 11 -4.06 6.16 21.37
C PHE A 11 -5.34 6.53 20.64
N ASN A 12 -5.93 5.61 19.87
CA ASN A 12 -7.21 5.84 19.23
C ASN A 12 -8.33 6.04 20.27
N GLU A 13 -8.34 5.23 21.33
CA GLU A 13 -9.30 5.36 22.44
C GLU A 13 -9.09 6.64 23.24
N ILE A 14 -7.83 7.02 23.53
CA ILE A 14 -7.53 8.28 24.20
C ILE A 14 -7.98 9.46 23.32
N TYR A 15 -7.67 9.42 22.02
CA TYR A 15 -8.04 10.48 21.10
C TYR A 15 -9.57 10.62 21.03
N SER A 16 -10.31 9.53 20.79
CA SER A 16 -11.78 9.59 20.69
C SER A 16 -12.44 10.06 21.99
N SER A 17 -12.00 9.54 23.14
CA SER A 17 -12.61 9.83 24.44
C SER A 17 -12.25 11.22 25.00
N TYR A 18 -11.10 11.79 24.60
CA TYR A 18 -10.60 13.04 25.17
C TYR A 18 -10.47 14.19 24.18
N TYR A 19 -10.73 14.00 22.87
CA TYR A 19 -10.70 15.08 21.89
C TYR A 19 -11.59 16.26 22.28
N LYS A 20 -12.85 15.97 22.68
CA LYS A 20 -13.77 17.01 23.14
C LYS A 20 -13.24 17.75 24.37
N LYS A 21 -12.69 17.01 25.35
CA LYS A 21 -12.06 17.61 26.52
C LYS A 21 -10.90 18.54 26.10
N PHE A 22 -10.08 18.12 25.15
CA PHE A 22 -9.00 18.94 24.62
C PHE A 22 -9.52 20.23 23.95
N THR A 23 -10.54 20.14 23.09
CA THR A 23 -11.10 21.30 22.36
C THR A 23 -11.91 22.25 23.23
N ASP A 24 -12.54 21.75 24.29
CA ASP A 24 -13.34 22.55 25.23
C ASP A 24 -12.48 23.47 26.13
N PHE A 25 -11.14 23.43 26.00
CA PHE A 25 -10.25 24.33 26.73
C PHE A 25 -10.38 25.78 26.21
N SER A 26 -10.76 26.70 27.09
CA SER A 26 -10.75 28.15 26.84
C SER A 26 -9.89 28.87 27.89
N ASP A 27 -9.22 29.96 27.49
CA ASP A 27 -8.38 30.77 28.39
C ASP A 27 -9.19 31.47 29.51
N GLU A 28 -10.50 31.61 29.32
CA GLU A 28 -11.45 32.25 30.24
C GLU A 28 -11.98 31.27 31.32
N SER A 29 -11.98 29.96 31.03
CA SER A 29 -12.40 28.90 31.95
C SER A 29 -11.27 27.87 32.09
N ARG A 30 -10.18 28.25 32.77
CA ARG A 30 -9.01 27.38 33.00
C ARG A 30 -9.38 26.16 33.85
N THR A 31 -9.85 25.11 33.20
CA THR A 31 -10.08 23.81 33.84
C THR A 31 -8.80 22.98 33.93
N ARG A 32 -7.67 23.48 33.38
CA ARG A 32 -6.35 22.82 33.34
C ARG A 32 -5.20 23.82 33.44
N ASN A 33 -4.07 23.36 33.96
CA ASN A 33 -2.84 24.17 34.11
C ASN A 33 -2.14 24.50 32.78
N HIS A 34 -2.24 23.61 31.78
CA HIS A 34 -1.61 23.80 30.47
C HIS A 34 -2.51 23.31 29.33
N LYS A 35 -2.62 24.12 28.27
CA LYS A 35 -3.47 23.81 27.09
C LYS A 35 -3.14 22.48 26.42
N ASN A 36 -1.86 22.12 26.38
CA ASN A 36 -1.38 20.96 25.62
C ASN A 36 -1.53 19.63 26.37
N PHE A 37 -1.64 19.68 27.70
CA PHE A 37 -1.71 18.49 28.54
C PHE A 37 -3.15 18.22 28.95
N VAL A 38 -3.58 16.98 28.76
CA VAL A 38 -4.92 16.53 29.10
C VAL A 38 -4.82 15.44 30.17
N PRO A 39 -5.48 15.60 31.33
CA PRO A 39 -5.52 14.57 32.36
C PRO A 39 -6.33 13.38 31.87
N LEU A 40 -5.78 12.19 32.04
CA LEU A 40 -6.36 10.93 31.63
C LEU A 40 -6.92 10.17 32.83
N ASP A 41 -8.13 9.65 32.66
CA ASP A 41 -8.70 8.62 33.51
C ASP A 41 -8.33 7.25 32.92
N ILE A 42 -7.25 6.67 33.45
CA ILE A 42 -6.73 5.36 33.03
C ILE A 42 -7.76 4.26 33.31
N ALA A 43 -8.51 4.34 34.41
CA ALA A 43 -9.53 3.36 34.74
C ALA A 43 -10.67 3.36 33.71
N GLN A 44 -11.09 4.54 33.26
CA GLN A 44 -12.10 4.67 32.21
C GLN A 44 -11.60 4.13 30.86
N ILE A 45 -10.36 4.41 30.48
CA ILE A 45 -9.75 3.88 29.25
C ILE A 45 -9.66 2.35 29.32
N ALA A 46 -9.18 1.82 30.44
CA ALA A 46 -9.06 0.39 30.69
C ALA A 46 -10.41 -0.32 30.62
N LYS A 47 -11.47 0.29 31.15
CA LYS A 47 -12.85 -0.20 31.05
C LYS A 47 -13.33 -0.27 29.60
N ASN A 48 -13.05 0.75 28.79
CA ASN A 48 -13.46 0.79 27.38
C ASN A 48 -12.74 -0.29 26.57
N LEU A 49 -11.44 -0.51 26.84
CA LEU A 49 -10.63 -1.53 26.19
C LEU A 49 -10.78 -2.94 26.81
N ARG A 50 -11.52 -3.07 27.94
CA ARG A 50 -11.71 -4.31 28.71
C ARG A 50 -10.39 -4.95 29.15
N ILE A 51 -9.42 -4.12 29.51
CA ILE A 51 -8.06 -4.51 29.90
C ILE A 51 -7.77 -3.98 31.31
N ASP A 52 -6.76 -4.53 31.96
CA ASP A 52 -6.32 -4.08 33.28
C ASP A 52 -5.73 -2.65 33.20
N PRO A 53 -6.11 -1.73 34.11
CA PRO A 53 -5.57 -0.36 34.10
C PRO A 53 -4.05 -0.30 34.24
N ASP A 54 -3.43 -1.23 34.94
CA ASP A 54 -1.97 -1.26 35.12
C ASP A 54 -1.26 -1.57 33.80
N ILE A 55 -1.89 -2.35 32.91
CA ILE A 55 -1.36 -2.62 31.57
C ILE A 55 -1.38 -1.34 30.74
N ILE A 56 -2.46 -0.56 30.80
CA ILE A 56 -2.56 0.72 30.09
C ILE A 56 -1.53 1.72 30.63
N PHE A 57 -1.44 1.85 31.96
CA PHE A 57 -0.46 2.72 32.60
C PHE A 57 0.98 2.34 32.21
N SER A 58 1.34 1.06 32.36
CA SER A 58 2.66 0.54 32.01
C SER A 58 2.99 0.80 30.53
N ARG A 59 2.00 0.62 29.64
CA ARG A 59 2.20 0.85 28.21
C ARG A 59 2.44 2.32 27.90
N LEU A 60 1.62 3.22 28.45
CA LEU A 60 1.80 4.68 28.30
C LEU A 60 3.15 5.14 28.86
N TYR A 61 3.57 4.59 30.00
CA TYR A 61 4.88 4.89 30.58
C TYR A 61 6.02 4.41 29.68
N SER A 62 5.94 3.20 29.11
CA SER A 62 6.95 2.70 28.17
C SER A 62 7.02 3.52 26.87
N LEU A 63 5.88 3.99 26.37
CA LEU A 63 5.80 4.86 25.19
C LEU A 63 6.39 6.23 25.47
N ASN A 64 6.17 6.76 26.68
CA ASN A 64 6.84 7.98 27.11
C ASN A 64 8.36 7.83 27.05
N LEU A 65 8.92 6.76 27.62
CA LEU A 65 10.37 6.54 27.58
C LEU A 65 10.93 6.46 26.15
N LYS A 66 10.14 5.93 25.20
CA LYS A 66 10.53 5.83 23.79
C LYS A 66 10.46 7.17 23.05
N HIS A 67 9.49 8.00 23.39
CA HIS A 67 9.17 9.23 22.65
C HIS A 67 9.57 10.51 23.40
N SER A 68 10.02 10.40 24.64
CA SER A 68 10.59 11.48 25.42
C SER A 68 11.99 11.77 24.90
N TYR A 69 12.22 13.04 24.58
CA TYR A 69 13.53 13.55 24.23
C TYR A 69 13.78 14.84 25.02
N SER A 70 14.98 14.96 25.55
CA SER A 70 15.43 16.19 26.20
C SER A 70 16.40 16.88 25.25
N LYS A 71 16.06 18.11 24.85
CA LYS A 71 16.96 18.97 24.06
C LYS A 71 17.28 20.22 24.84
N ASP A 72 18.56 20.36 25.20
CA ASP A 72 19.21 21.51 25.84
C ASP A 72 18.56 21.99 27.15
N ILE A 73 17.35 22.52 27.09
CA ILE A 73 16.64 23.18 28.22
C ILE A 73 15.15 22.78 28.25
N THR A 74 14.63 22.14 27.21
CA THR A 74 13.20 21.76 27.13
C THR A 74 13.05 20.24 27.10
N GLU A 75 12.47 19.72 28.17
CA GLU A 75 12.04 18.32 28.24
C GLU A 75 10.70 18.17 27.52
N PHE A 76 10.68 17.34 26.48
CA PHE A 76 9.45 17.02 25.77
C PHE A 76 8.94 15.65 26.21
N ASN A 77 7.94 15.66 27.08
CA ASN A 77 7.31 14.44 27.59
C ASN A 77 5.98 14.19 26.89
N LEU A 78 5.78 12.95 26.46
CA LEU A 78 4.51 12.48 25.91
C LEU A 78 3.48 12.28 27.03
N PHE A 79 3.90 11.68 28.13
CA PHE A 79 3.07 11.35 29.28
C PHE A 79 3.79 11.73 30.57
N LEU A 80 3.06 12.35 31.47
CA LEU A 80 3.52 12.77 32.78
C LEU A 80 2.71 12.04 33.84
N ASN A 81 3.40 11.40 34.76
CA ASN A 81 2.73 10.71 35.86
C ASN A 81 1.95 11.68 36.76
N SER A 82 2.49 12.89 36.94
CA SER A 82 1.87 13.98 37.68
C SER A 82 2.27 15.33 37.09
N MET A 83 1.32 16.25 36.94
CA MET A 83 1.56 17.63 36.52
C MET A 83 0.77 18.57 37.46
N GLY A 84 1.46 19.10 38.47
CA GLY A 84 0.81 19.86 39.54
C GLY A 84 -0.12 18.97 40.35
N GLU A 85 -1.41 19.33 40.43
CA GLU A 85 -2.45 18.57 41.13
C GLU A 85 -3.07 17.45 40.27
N GLU A 86 -2.85 17.48 38.95
CA GLU A 86 -3.43 16.51 38.02
C GLU A 86 -2.52 15.28 37.89
N ARG A 87 -3.12 14.10 37.97
CA ARG A 87 -2.43 12.81 37.78
C ARG A 87 -2.64 12.32 36.35
N HIS A 88 -1.61 11.65 35.81
CA HIS A 88 -1.64 10.99 34.51
C HIS A 88 -2.03 11.92 33.35
N CYS A 89 -1.15 12.85 32.99
CA CYS A 89 -1.40 13.81 31.92
C CYS A 89 -0.70 13.40 30.63
N ILE A 90 -1.37 13.54 29.49
CA ILE A 90 -0.79 13.29 28.16
C ILE A 90 -0.68 14.57 27.35
N ASN A 91 0.43 14.75 26.64
CA ASN A 91 0.58 15.79 25.64
C ASN A 91 -0.27 15.42 24.42
N PHE A 92 -1.48 15.99 24.35
CA PHE A 92 -2.51 15.57 23.42
C PHE A 92 -2.15 15.87 21.95
N PRO A 93 -1.64 17.07 21.60
CA PRO A 93 -1.16 17.33 20.24
C PRO A 93 -0.05 16.39 19.80
N TYR A 94 0.90 16.09 20.69
CA TYR A 94 2.01 15.20 20.35
C TYR A 94 1.54 13.75 20.15
N MET A 95 0.71 13.25 21.06
CA MET A 95 0.07 11.95 20.91
C MET A 95 -0.73 11.84 19.61
N ALA A 96 -1.46 12.90 19.22
CA ALA A 96 -2.19 12.93 17.96
C ALA A 96 -1.28 12.81 16.73
N SER A 97 -0.08 13.40 16.77
CA SER A 97 0.93 13.22 15.72
C SER A 97 1.38 11.76 15.61
N ILE A 98 1.72 11.14 16.75
CA ILE A 98 2.13 9.73 16.78
C ILE A 98 0.99 8.81 16.30
N LEU A 99 -0.25 9.10 16.71
CA LEU A 99 -1.43 8.36 16.25
C LEU A 99 -1.64 8.49 14.74
N ALA A 100 -1.38 9.65 14.15
CA ALA A 100 -1.47 9.85 12.72
C ALA A 100 -0.47 8.96 11.97
N ASP A 101 0.78 8.89 12.44
CA ASP A 101 1.82 8.03 11.88
C ASP A 101 1.42 6.54 11.97
N LEU A 102 0.95 6.09 13.14
CA LEU A 102 0.49 4.71 13.33
C LEU A 102 -0.70 4.35 12.42
N ARG A 103 -1.64 5.28 12.22
CA ARG A 103 -2.77 5.09 11.30
C ARG A 103 -2.30 5.02 9.85
N ASP A 104 -1.35 5.86 9.46
CA ASP A 104 -0.81 5.88 8.11
C ASP A 104 -0.09 4.56 7.77
N ASP A 105 0.73 4.06 8.70
CA ASP A 105 1.40 2.78 8.55
C ASP A 105 0.42 1.61 8.48
N SER A 106 -0.59 1.57 9.35
CA SER A 106 -1.63 0.54 9.31
C SER A 106 -2.39 0.55 7.97
N ARG A 107 -2.64 1.74 7.40
CA ARG A 107 -3.34 1.89 6.11
C ARG A 107 -2.48 1.40 4.95
N LYS A 108 -1.18 1.70 4.95
CA LYS A 108 -0.24 1.22 3.92
C LYS A 108 -0.17 -0.30 3.90
N HIS A 109 -0.05 -0.93 5.06
CA HIS A 109 -0.02 -2.39 5.16
C HIS A 109 -1.33 -3.03 4.68
N GLN A 110 -2.48 -2.48 5.07
CA GLN A 110 -3.77 -2.98 4.59
C GLN A 110 -3.92 -2.82 3.08
N ALA A 111 -3.51 -1.68 2.52
CA ALA A 111 -3.56 -1.46 1.07
C ALA A 111 -2.69 -2.50 0.32
N ALA A 112 -1.49 -2.78 0.81
CA ALA A 112 -0.61 -3.80 0.22
C ALA A 112 -1.26 -5.20 0.26
N ILE A 113 -1.84 -5.58 1.40
CA ILE A 113 -2.56 -6.86 1.54
C ILE A 113 -3.71 -6.95 0.54
N TRP A 114 -4.51 -5.89 0.39
CA TRP A 114 -5.61 -5.86 -0.58
C TRP A 114 -5.11 -6.01 -2.01
N VAL A 115 -4.05 -5.28 -2.40
CA VAL A 115 -3.44 -5.40 -3.73
C VAL A 115 -2.95 -6.83 -3.99
N SER A 116 -2.31 -7.47 -3.01
CA SER A 116 -1.89 -8.87 -3.12
C SER A 116 -3.06 -9.83 -3.29
N ILE A 117 -4.14 -9.65 -2.53
CA ILE A 117 -5.35 -10.48 -2.64
C ILE A 117 -6.00 -10.30 -4.02
N PHE A 118 -6.14 -9.06 -4.50
CA PHE A 118 -6.70 -8.80 -5.83
C PHE A 118 -5.86 -9.40 -6.95
N SER A 119 -4.53 -9.26 -6.87
CA SER A 119 -3.60 -9.88 -7.82
C SER A 119 -3.72 -11.40 -7.84
N LEU A 120 -3.86 -12.02 -6.65
CA LEU A 120 -4.02 -13.46 -6.52
C LEU A 120 -5.33 -13.95 -7.16
N ILE A 121 -6.45 -13.26 -6.92
CA ILE A 121 -7.74 -13.58 -7.52
C ILE A 121 -7.67 -13.43 -9.04
N PHE A 122 -7.10 -12.32 -9.54
CA PHE A 122 -6.96 -12.07 -10.97
C PHE A 122 -6.09 -13.11 -11.67
N SER A 123 -4.99 -13.51 -11.02
CA SER A 123 -4.11 -14.59 -11.48
C SER A 123 -4.86 -15.92 -11.58
N ALA A 124 -5.61 -16.30 -10.54
CA ALA A 124 -6.39 -17.53 -10.52
C ALA A 124 -7.47 -17.55 -11.61
N LEU A 125 -8.16 -16.43 -11.84
CA LEU A 125 -9.16 -16.28 -12.91
C LEU A 125 -8.51 -16.42 -14.30
N SER A 126 -7.39 -15.73 -14.53
CA SER A 126 -6.66 -15.80 -15.80
C SER A 126 -6.19 -17.22 -16.11
N LEU A 127 -5.63 -17.89 -15.11
CA LEU A 127 -5.18 -19.28 -15.23
C LEU A 127 -6.37 -20.23 -15.48
N GLY A 128 -7.48 -20.04 -14.78
CA GLY A 128 -8.71 -20.82 -14.95
C GLY A 128 -9.30 -20.68 -16.36
N VAL A 129 -9.39 -19.46 -16.88
CA VAL A 129 -9.85 -19.21 -18.27
C VAL A 129 -8.89 -19.85 -19.28
N SER A 130 -7.58 -19.72 -19.07
CA SER A 130 -6.57 -20.30 -19.96
C SER A 130 -6.63 -21.83 -19.99
N ALA A 131 -6.73 -22.47 -18.83
CA ALA A 131 -6.89 -23.91 -18.72
C ALA A 131 -8.22 -24.40 -19.33
N TYR A 132 -9.31 -23.66 -19.10
CA TYR A 132 -10.61 -23.97 -19.69
C TYR A 132 -10.57 -23.90 -21.22
N ARG A 133 -9.93 -22.87 -21.79
CA ARG A 133 -9.74 -22.76 -23.24
C ARG A 133 -8.95 -23.95 -23.78
N LEU A 134 -7.89 -24.37 -23.10
CA LEU A 134 -7.07 -25.49 -23.53
C LEU A 134 -7.87 -26.80 -23.57
N ILE A 135 -8.68 -27.09 -22.56
CA ILE A 135 -9.53 -28.29 -22.51
C ILE A 135 -10.69 -28.21 -23.53
N ALA A 136 -11.30 -27.02 -23.72
CA ALA A 136 -12.44 -26.86 -24.61
C ALA A 136 -12.06 -26.90 -26.10
N VAL A 137 -10.81 -26.57 -26.46
CA VAL A 137 -10.32 -26.62 -27.86
C VAL A 137 -10.13 -28.07 -28.36
N GLU A 138 -10.00 -29.06 -27.48
CA GLU A 138 -9.90 -30.48 -27.85
C GLU A 138 -11.23 -31.15 -28.19
N VAL A 139 -12.35 -30.42 -28.26
CA VAL A 139 -13.63 -30.95 -28.76
C VAL A 139 -13.81 -30.57 -30.24
N PRO A 140 -13.34 -31.40 -31.20
CA PRO A 140 -13.65 -31.19 -32.60
C PRO A 140 -15.16 -31.41 -32.79
N LYS A 141 -15.89 -30.32 -33.06
CA LYS A 141 -17.22 -30.44 -33.66
C LYS A 141 -17.03 -30.97 -35.09
N ASN A 142 -17.13 -32.29 -35.24
CA ASN A 142 -17.21 -32.97 -36.53
C ASN A 142 -18.34 -32.33 -37.36
N SER A 143 -17.97 -31.44 -38.26
CA SER A 143 -18.88 -30.77 -39.18
C SER A 143 -18.81 -31.50 -40.51
N THR A 144 -19.73 -32.45 -40.64
CA THR A 144 -20.53 -32.76 -41.83
C THR A 144 -19.98 -32.21 -43.15
N ASN A 145 -19.45 -33.14 -43.96
CA ASN A 145 -19.24 -33.07 -45.41
C ASN A 145 -19.90 -31.87 -46.11
N GLN A 146 -19.15 -30.78 -46.31
CA GLN A 146 -19.46 -29.81 -47.35
C GLN A 146 -19.02 -30.42 -48.68
N VAL A 147 -19.97 -31.01 -49.40
CA VAL A 147 -19.82 -31.39 -50.80
C VAL A 147 -19.62 -30.10 -51.60
N PHE A 148 -18.38 -29.83 -52.00
CA PHE A 148 -18.08 -28.78 -52.97
C PHE A 148 -18.72 -29.17 -54.31
N PRO A 149 -19.55 -28.33 -54.94
CA PRO A 149 -19.95 -28.56 -56.33
C PRO A 149 -18.71 -28.38 -57.22
N VAL A 150 -18.39 -29.45 -57.95
CA VAL A 150 -17.37 -29.46 -59.01
C VAL A 150 -17.78 -28.46 -60.09
N PRO A 151 -16.96 -27.43 -60.42
CA PRO A 151 -17.26 -26.57 -61.55
C PRO A 151 -17.10 -27.36 -62.85
N ALA A 152 -18.15 -27.34 -63.66
CA ALA A 152 -18.20 -27.98 -64.97
C ALA A 152 -17.05 -27.48 -65.87
N THR A 153 -16.37 -28.45 -66.47
CA THR A 153 -15.40 -28.31 -67.54
C THR A 153 -15.97 -27.45 -68.68
N SER A 154 -15.30 -26.34 -69.01
CA SER A 154 -15.42 -25.68 -70.30
C SER A 154 -14.04 -25.60 -70.92
N GLN A 155 -13.92 -26.18 -72.11
CA GLN A 155 -12.69 -26.31 -72.87
C GLN A 155 -12.37 -25.04 -73.68
N TYR A 156 -11.10 -24.96 -74.08
CA TYR A 156 -10.47 -24.15 -75.14
C TYR A 156 -10.21 -22.65 -74.87
N GLN A 157 -8.93 -22.27 -74.76
CA GLN A 157 -8.14 -21.88 -75.95
C GLN A 157 -6.66 -21.69 -75.61
N GLN A 158 -5.83 -22.18 -76.53
CA GLN A 158 -4.38 -22.04 -76.57
C GLN A 158 -4.00 -20.57 -76.89
N GLY A 159 -2.96 -20.07 -76.23
CA GLY A 159 -2.38 -18.76 -76.51
C GLY A 159 -1.00 -18.67 -75.87
N THR A 160 0.01 -19.15 -76.58
CA THR A 160 1.42 -19.05 -76.24
C THR A 160 1.86 -17.58 -76.28
N THR A 161 2.36 -17.03 -75.18
CA THR A 161 3.26 -15.88 -75.26
C THR A 161 4.27 -15.91 -74.11
N VAL A 162 5.51 -16.18 -74.49
CA VAL A 162 6.72 -16.17 -73.67
C VAL A 162 7.01 -14.72 -73.26
N VAL A 163 7.16 -14.47 -71.95
CA VAL A 163 7.69 -13.21 -71.41
C VAL A 163 8.92 -13.52 -70.53
N PRO A 164 10.09 -12.90 -70.78
CA PRO A 164 11.37 -13.24 -70.15
C PRO A 164 11.51 -12.74 -68.69
N PRO A 165 12.50 -13.26 -67.95
CA PRO A 165 12.69 -12.96 -66.52
C PRO A 165 13.20 -11.53 -66.32
N ARG A 166 12.50 -10.77 -65.46
CA ARG A 166 12.93 -9.43 -65.05
C ARG A 166 13.90 -9.54 -63.88
N THR A 167 15.17 -9.31 -64.18
CA THR A 167 16.26 -9.08 -63.23
C THR A 167 15.89 -7.88 -62.35
N MET A 168 15.97 -8.03 -61.01
CA MET A 168 15.96 -6.89 -60.11
C MET A 168 17.38 -6.58 -59.61
N PRO A 169 17.71 -5.29 -59.42
CA PRO A 169 19.08 -4.84 -59.18
C PRO A 169 19.50 -4.97 -57.71
N ILE A 170 20.78 -5.23 -57.56
CA ILE A 170 21.57 -5.13 -56.33
C ILE A 170 21.55 -3.68 -55.81
N PRO A 171 21.21 -3.43 -54.54
CA PRO A 171 21.59 -2.20 -53.87
C PRO A 171 22.93 -2.40 -53.17
N SER A 172 23.98 -1.90 -53.80
CA SER A 172 25.23 -1.53 -53.13
C SER A 172 24.99 -0.24 -52.37
N GLN A 173 25.34 -0.17 -51.08
CA GLN A 173 26.15 0.89 -50.46
C GLN A 173 26.06 0.78 -48.92
N LEU A 174 27.22 0.49 -48.32
CA LEU A 174 27.63 0.83 -46.94
C LEU A 174 27.62 2.36 -46.74
N PRO A 175 27.61 2.94 -45.51
CA PRO A 175 28.69 2.79 -44.51
C PRO A 175 28.15 2.86 -43.06
N LYS A 176 28.87 2.88 -41.93
CA LYS A 176 30.26 3.11 -41.55
C LYS A 176 30.37 2.56 -40.12
N LYS A 177 31.34 1.68 -39.82
CA LYS A 177 31.73 1.40 -38.42
C LYS A 177 32.54 2.60 -37.93
N SER A 178 32.12 3.25 -36.85
CA SER A 178 33.03 4.07 -36.04
C SER A 178 33.26 3.38 -34.71
N ASN A 179 34.51 2.95 -34.52
CA ASN A 179 35.07 2.51 -33.27
C ASN A 179 34.95 3.64 -32.24
N LEU A 180 34.57 3.31 -31.00
CA LEU A 180 34.81 4.16 -29.85
C LEU A 180 35.70 3.37 -28.89
N GLU A 181 37.00 3.64 -28.99
CA GLU A 181 38.04 3.14 -28.11
C GLU A 181 38.15 4.11 -26.91
N THR A 182 37.81 3.59 -25.73
CA THR A 182 38.69 3.48 -24.55
C THR A 182 39.36 4.74 -23.96
N GLN A 183 38.85 5.14 -22.78
CA GLN A 183 39.57 5.52 -21.52
C GLN A 183 40.30 6.88 -21.39
N PRO A 184 40.80 7.27 -20.19
CA PRO A 184 40.26 7.22 -18.81
C PRO A 184 40.50 8.56 -18.02
N GLN A 185 40.27 8.54 -16.69
CA GLN A 185 40.81 9.42 -15.61
C GLN A 185 39.85 10.44 -14.93
N SER A 186 39.26 10.02 -13.80
CA SER A 186 39.54 10.41 -12.39
C SER A 186 40.37 11.70 -12.10
N PRO A 187 40.44 12.19 -10.85
CA PRO A 187 39.40 12.66 -9.91
C PRO A 187 39.67 14.11 -9.44
N LYS A 188 38.74 14.73 -8.72
CA LYS A 188 39.00 15.69 -7.62
C LYS A 188 37.74 15.90 -6.79
#